data_AF-A0A1J5PJQ7-F1
#
_entry.id   AF-A0A1J5PJQ7-F1
#
_cell.length_a   1.000
_cell.length_b   1.000
_cell.length_c   1.000
_cell.angle_alpha   90.00
_cell.angle_beta   90.00
_cell.angle_gamma   90.00
#
_symmetry.space_group_name_H-M   'P 1'
#
loop_
_entity.id
_entity.type
_entity.pdbx_description
1 polymer ?
#
loop_
_entity_poly.entity_id
_entity_poly.type
_entity_poly.pdbx_seq_one_letter_code
_entity_poly.pdbx_strand_id
1 'polypeptide(L)'
;MRAQIGTQTAWHDPGLAFTFTAEHVQELLALEIGDLHQPVPHPERFYAVVAKGDEVLDWREMAARYAGTTLTLLDGGDHALSDYALHHLDPVLRWCGLLPGVASPPST
;
A
#
# COMPACT_ATOMS: atom_id res chain seq x y z
N MET A 1 -7.97 -1.05 18.68
CA MET A 1 -8.36 0.37 18.49
C MET A 1 -9.06 1.01 19.68
N ARG A 2 -10.04 0.36 20.35
CA ARG A 2 -10.78 0.98 21.48
C ARG A 2 -9.90 1.46 22.65
N ALA A 3 -8.77 0.81 22.91
CA ALA A 3 -7.83 1.21 23.95
C ALA A 3 -7.10 2.55 23.68
N GLN A 4 -7.22 3.11 22.47
CA GLN A 4 -6.58 4.38 22.07
C GLN A 4 -7.52 5.60 22.19
N ILE A 5 -8.76 5.40 22.69
CA ILE A 5 -9.74 6.47 22.86
C ILE A 5 -9.26 7.43 23.96
N GLY A 6 -9.35 8.73 23.66
CA GLY A 6 -8.91 9.80 24.56
C GLY A 6 -8.12 10.88 23.83
N THR A 7 -7.63 11.85 24.60
CA THR A 7 -6.75 12.90 24.07
C THR A 7 -5.35 12.36 23.90
N GLN A 8 -4.82 12.51 22.69
CA GLN A 8 -3.46 12.18 22.32
C GLN A 8 -2.74 13.45 21.86
N THR A 9 -1.45 13.56 22.15
CA THR A 9 -0.60 14.65 21.66
C THR A 9 0.24 14.17 20.49
N ALA A 10 0.51 15.06 19.53
CA ALA A 10 1.38 14.73 18.41
C ALA A 10 2.81 14.54 18.91
N TRP A 11 3.49 13.48 18.45
CA TRP A 11 4.86 13.20 18.86
C TRP A 11 5.86 14.30 18.46
N HIS A 12 5.57 15.04 17.37
CA HIS A 12 6.42 16.09 16.82
C HIS A 12 6.06 17.50 17.30
N ASP A 13 4.93 17.67 18.00
CA ASP A 13 4.52 18.94 18.60
C ASP A 13 3.61 18.66 19.81
N PRO A 14 4.13 18.78 21.04
CA PRO A 14 3.34 18.56 22.26
C PRO A 14 2.16 19.53 22.43
N GLY A 15 2.14 20.66 21.72
CA GLY A 15 1.05 21.62 21.72
C GLY A 15 -0.14 21.20 20.85
N LEU A 16 0.06 20.27 19.92
CA LEU A 16 -1.00 19.71 19.09
C LEU A 16 -1.66 18.53 19.82
N ALA A 17 -2.94 18.68 20.14
CA ALA A 17 -3.76 17.66 20.78
C ALA A 17 -4.95 17.27 19.90
N PHE A 18 -5.24 15.97 19.83
CA PHE A 18 -6.38 15.40 19.13
C PHE A 18 -7.15 14.46 20.06
N THR A 19 -8.48 14.57 20.09
CA THR A 19 -9.32 13.65 20.87
C THR A 19 -9.86 12.56 19.97
N PHE A 20 -9.32 11.35 20.12
CA PHE A 20 -9.79 10.19 19.37
C PHE A 20 -11.02 9.60 20.05
N THR A 21 -12.16 9.62 19.37
CA THR A 21 -13.47 9.23 19.91
C THR A 21 -13.88 7.83 19.42
N ALA A 22 -14.93 7.28 20.03
CA ALA A 22 -15.54 6.05 19.53
C ALA A 22 -16.14 6.21 18.11
N GLU A 23 -16.57 7.42 17.75
CA GLU A 23 -17.07 7.74 16.41
C GLU A 23 -15.96 7.65 15.37
N HIS A 24 -14.77 8.20 15.66
CA HIS A 24 -13.60 8.04 14.77
C HIS A 24 -13.22 6.55 14.58
N VAL A 25 -13.44 5.68 15.57
CA VAL A 25 -13.26 4.23 15.38
C VAL A 25 -14.26 3.68 14.36
N GLN A 26 -15.50 4.13 14.37
CA GLN A 26 -16.49 3.72 13.36
C GLN A 26 -16.13 4.25 11.97
N GLU A 27 -15.64 5.48 11.87
CA GLU A 27 -15.16 6.04 10.60
C GLU A 27 -14.00 5.22 10.03
N LEU A 28 -13.04 4.81 10.85
CA LEU A 28 -11.94 3.95 10.40
C LEU A 28 -12.44 2.58 9.91
N LEU A 29 -13.41 1.97 10.60
CA LEU A 29 -14.02 0.71 10.16
C LEU A 29 -14.80 0.87 8.85
N ALA A 30 -15.44 2.03 8.63
CA ALA A 30 -16.14 2.32 7.39
C ALA A 30 -15.19 2.50 6.18
N LEU A 31 -13.92 2.84 6.43
CA LEU A 31 -12.87 2.94 5.41
C LEU A 31 -12.19 1.60 5.12
N GLU A 32 -12.44 0.55 5.90
CA GLU A 32 -11.78 -0.74 5.75
C GLU A 32 -12.22 -1.43 4.44
N ILE A 33 -11.25 -1.83 3.61
CA ILE A 33 -11.49 -2.41 2.28
C ILE A 33 -11.42 -3.94 2.36
N GLY A 34 -12.59 -4.54 2.59
CA GLY A 34 -12.75 -5.99 2.69
C GLY A 34 -12.13 -6.58 3.96
N ASP A 35 -12.16 -7.89 4.07
CA ASP A 35 -11.52 -8.62 5.18
C ASP A 35 -10.00 -8.67 4.96
N LEU A 36 -9.22 -8.16 5.92
CA LEU A 36 -7.76 -8.16 5.88
C LEU A 36 -7.14 -9.57 5.89
N HIS A 37 -7.89 -10.58 6.34
CA HIS A 37 -7.47 -11.98 6.29
C HIS A 37 -7.73 -12.66 4.94
N GLN A 38 -8.33 -11.95 3.99
CA GLN A 38 -8.61 -12.42 2.64
C GLN A 38 -7.79 -11.63 1.61
N PRO A 39 -7.68 -12.10 0.36
CA PRO A 39 -7.14 -11.28 -0.73
C PRO A 39 -7.95 -10.00 -0.94
N VAL A 40 -7.33 -8.97 -1.53
CA VAL A 40 -8.01 -7.69 -1.83
C VAL A 40 -9.25 -7.92 -2.70
N PRO A 41 -10.39 -7.28 -2.38
CA PRO A 41 -11.54 -7.31 -3.27
C PRO A 41 -11.22 -6.53 -4.55
N HIS A 42 -11.73 -6.98 -5.70
CA HIS A 42 -11.47 -6.35 -7.00
C HIS A 42 -9.97 -6.20 -7.32
N PRO A 43 -9.19 -7.31 -7.33
CA PRO A 43 -7.74 -7.27 -7.48
C PRO A 43 -7.29 -6.61 -8.79
N GLU A 44 -8.14 -6.58 -9.82
CA GLU A 44 -7.89 -5.87 -11.08
C GLU A 44 -7.70 -4.36 -10.92
N ARG A 45 -8.12 -3.78 -9.78
CA ARG A 45 -7.99 -2.35 -9.46
C ARG A 45 -6.72 -2.03 -8.69
N PHE A 46 -5.83 -2.99 -8.48
CA PHE A 46 -4.62 -2.79 -7.68
C PHE A 46 -3.38 -3.14 -8.50
N TYR A 47 -2.36 -2.33 -8.30
CA TYR A 47 -0.99 -2.59 -8.71
C TYR A 47 -0.11 -2.51 -7.46
N ALA A 48 0.55 -3.61 -7.12
CA ALA A 48 1.36 -3.73 -5.93
C ALA A 48 2.84 -3.87 -6.30
N VAL A 49 3.70 -3.10 -5.65
CA VAL A 49 5.16 -3.28 -5.69
C VAL A 49 5.59 -3.69 -4.29
N VAL A 50 6.20 -4.86 -4.17
CA VAL A 50 6.57 -5.46 -2.88
C VAL A 50 8.05 -5.81 -2.91
N ALA A 51 8.82 -5.24 -1.99
CA ALA A 51 10.22 -5.57 -1.79
C ALA A 51 10.37 -6.77 -0.84
N LYS A 52 11.10 -7.82 -1.25
CA LYS A 52 11.42 -8.93 -0.32
C LYS A 52 12.38 -8.50 0.80
N GLY A 53 13.12 -7.40 0.59
CA GLY A 53 14.02 -6.81 1.58
C GLY A 53 13.36 -5.82 2.55
N ASP A 54 12.04 -5.63 2.46
CA ASP A 54 11.28 -4.77 3.38
C ASP A 54 11.54 -5.16 4.84
N GLU A 55 12.05 -4.21 5.61
CA GLU A 55 12.47 -4.36 7.00
C GLU A 55 11.36 -4.08 8.01
N VAL A 56 10.20 -3.61 7.55
CA VAL A 56 9.06 -3.20 8.38
C VAL A 56 7.89 -4.18 8.22
N LEU A 57 7.59 -4.60 7.00
CA LEU A 57 6.45 -5.46 6.65
C LEU A 57 6.91 -6.81 6.10
N ASP A 58 6.25 -7.91 6.48
CA ASP A 58 6.52 -9.21 5.88
C ASP A 58 6.00 -9.27 4.44
N TRP A 59 6.93 -9.38 3.49
CA TRP A 59 6.61 -9.45 2.07
C TRP A 59 5.70 -10.63 1.70
N ARG A 60 5.71 -11.73 2.46
CA ARG A 60 4.87 -12.89 2.20
C ARG A 60 3.42 -12.59 2.52
N GLU A 61 3.17 -11.89 3.63
CA GLU A 61 1.83 -11.44 4.00
C GLU A 61 1.30 -10.42 3.00
N MET A 62 2.14 -9.47 2.58
CA MET A 62 1.77 -8.52 1.52
C MET A 62 1.46 -9.22 0.19
N ALA A 63 2.32 -10.14 -0.26
CA ALA A 63 2.12 -10.87 -1.51
C ALA A 63 0.86 -11.75 -1.46
N ALA A 64 0.54 -12.36 -0.31
CA ALA A 64 -0.68 -13.13 -0.12
C ALA A 64 -1.93 -12.23 -0.15
N ARG A 65 -1.89 -11.09 0.54
CA ARG A 65 -2.99 -10.11 0.57
C ARG A 65 -3.29 -9.54 -0.82
N TYR A 66 -2.27 -9.26 -1.62
CA TYR A 66 -2.39 -8.72 -2.98
C TYR A 66 -2.32 -9.80 -4.07
N ALA A 67 -2.60 -11.06 -3.73
CA ALA A 67 -2.68 -12.13 -4.72
C ALA A 67 -3.77 -11.83 -5.77
N GLY A 68 -3.46 -12.10 -7.04
CA GLY A 68 -4.35 -11.84 -8.18
C GLY A 68 -4.32 -10.41 -8.73
N THR A 69 -3.60 -9.49 -8.07
CA THR A 69 -3.37 -8.13 -8.57
C THR A 69 -2.23 -8.10 -9.59
N THR A 70 -1.99 -6.94 -10.21
CA THR A 70 -0.70 -6.75 -10.90
C THR A 70 0.39 -6.56 -9.84
N LEU A 71 1.09 -7.65 -9.52
CA LEU A 71 2.08 -7.69 -8.44
C LEU A 71 3.51 -7.76 -9.00
N THR A 72 4.32 -6.75 -8.67
CA THR A 72 5.77 -6.76 -8.90
C THR A 72 6.47 -7.10 -7.59
N LEU A 73 7.08 -8.29 -7.53
CA LEU A 73 7.85 -8.72 -6.37
C LEU A 73 9.35 -8.54 -6.65
N LEU A 74 9.99 -7.66 -5.88
CA LEU A 74 11.42 -7.33 -6.03
C LEU A 74 12.27 -8.27 -5.18
N ASP A 75 13.41 -8.72 -5.70
CA ASP A 75 14.28 -9.65 -4.98
C ASP A 75 14.99 -9.01 -3.76
N GLY A 76 15.09 -7.68 -3.72
CA GLY A 76 15.64 -6.89 -2.61
C GLY A 76 14.84 -5.60 -2.41
N GLY A 77 15.52 -4.51 -2.07
CA GLY A 77 14.92 -3.21 -1.75
C GLY A 77 14.68 -3.03 -0.25
N ASP A 78 14.01 -1.94 0.10
CA ASP A 78 13.61 -1.57 1.45
C ASP A 78 12.14 -1.14 1.48
N HIS A 79 11.59 -0.94 2.68
CA HIS A 79 10.20 -0.52 2.87
C HIS A 79 9.87 0.79 2.14
N ALA A 80 10.87 1.68 2.03
CA ALA A 80 10.71 2.97 1.39
C ALA A 80 10.65 2.88 -0.15
N LEU A 81 10.97 1.72 -0.73
CA LEU A 81 11.25 1.56 -2.15
C LEU A 81 12.22 2.67 -2.61
N SER A 82 13.40 2.75 -2.01
CA SER A 82 14.36 3.86 -2.20
C SER A 82 14.70 4.18 -3.67
N ASP A 83 14.57 3.22 -4.58
CA ASP A 83 14.78 3.36 -6.02
C ASP A 83 13.48 3.57 -6.83
N TYR A 84 12.35 3.87 -6.17
CA TYR A 84 11.02 3.98 -6.77
C TYR A 84 10.99 4.92 -7.98
N ALA A 85 11.56 6.11 -7.86
CA ALA A 85 11.59 7.09 -8.94
C ALA A 85 12.42 6.61 -10.15
N LEU A 86 13.44 5.77 -9.91
CA LEU A 86 14.33 5.26 -10.95
C LEU A 86 13.75 4.05 -11.68
N HIS A 87 13.02 3.18 -10.98
CA HIS A 87 12.65 1.86 -11.51
C HIS A 87 11.15 1.53 -11.48
N HIS A 88 10.35 2.18 -10.64
CA HIS A 88 8.97 1.75 -10.36
C HIS A 88 7.89 2.79 -10.71
N LEU A 89 8.24 4.08 -10.77
CA LEU A 89 7.31 5.15 -11.13
C LEU A 89 6.73 4.94 -12.54
N ASP A 90 7.58 4.65 -13.51
CA ASP A 90 7.20 4.50 -14.92
C ASP A 90 6.19 3.36 -15.16
N PRO A 91 6.41 2.13 -14.62
CA PRO A 91 5.40 1.07 -14.62
C PRO A 91 4.08 1.46 -13.95
N VAL A 92 4.12 2.15 -12.80
CA VAL A 92 2.92 2.60 -12.09
C VAL A 92 2.13 3.60 -12.93
N LEU A 93 2.79 4.60 -13.51
CA LEU A 93 2.13 5.60 -14.36
C LEU A 93 1.54 4.96 -15.63
N ARG A 94 2.20 3.96 -16.23
CA ARG A 94 1.63 3.18 -17.33
C ARG A 94 0.38 2.41 -16.90
N TRP A 95 0.41 1.76 -15.75
CA TRP A 95 -0.75 1.05 -15.23
C TRP A 95 -1.94 2.00 -14.94
N CYS A 96 -1.67 3.21 -14.44
CA CYS A 96 -2.66 4.27 -14.27
C CYS A 96 -3.17 4.89 -15.59
N GLY A 97 -2.62 4.50 -16.75
CA GLY A 97 -2.98 5.08 -18.05
C GLY A 97 -2.44 6.48 -18.30
N LEU A 98 -1.44 6.92 -17.53
CA LEU A 98 -0.83 8.26 -17.62
C LEU A 98 0.39 8.30 -18.54
N LEU A 99 0.96 7.14 -18.86
CA LEU A 99 2.01 6.98 -19.86
C LEU A 99 1.53 6.00 -20.94
N PRO A 100 1.99 6.14 -22.19
CA PRO A 100 1.67 5.19 -23.25
C PRO A 100 2.15 3.78 -22.90
N GLY A 101 1.37 2.77 -23.31
CA GLY A 101 1.76 1.37 -23.16
C GLY A 101 3.06 1.06 -23.92
N VAL A 102 3.82 0.07 -23.46
CA VAL A 102 4.99 -0.40 -24.19
C VAL A 102 4.51 -1.05 -25.50
N ALA A 103 5.03 -0.59 -26.64
CA ALA A 103 4.73 -1.23 -27.92
C ALA A 103 5.21 -2.69 -27.87
N SER A 104 4.36 -3.64 -28.22
CA SER A 104 4.80 -5.03 -28.38
C SER A 104 5.90 -5.10 -29.44
N PRO A 105 6.98 -5.87 -29.23
CA PRO A 105 7.97 -6.07 -30.28
C PRO A 105 7.30 -6.74 -31.49
N PRO A 106 7.69 -6.39 -32.73
CA PRO A 106 7.11 -7.01 -33.92
C PRO A 106 7.36 -8.52 -33.89
N SER A 107 6.31 -9.31 -34.12
CA SER A 107 6.43 -10.74 -34.33
C SER A 107 7.24 -10.99 -35.61
N THR A 108 8.42 -11.60 -35.47
CA THR A 108 9.19 -12.18 -36.58
C THR A 108 8.63 -13.52 -36.99
#